data_AF-A0A1V5XU18-F1
#
_entry.id   AF-A0A1V5XU18-F1
#
_cell.length_a   1.000
_cell.length_b   1.000
_cell.length_c   1.000
_cell.angle_alpha   90.00
_cell.angle_beta   90.00
_cell.angle_gamma   90.00
#
_symmetry.space_group_name_H-M   'P 1'
#
loop_
_entity.id
_entity.type
_entity.pdbx_description
1 polymer ?
#
loop_
_entity_poly.entity_id
_entity_poly.type
_entity_poly.pdbx_seq_one_letter_code
_entity_poly.pdbx_strand_id
1 'polypeptide(L)' 'MSEAKQDTYSYKGWMNSDSFIKRAFGVYGYGLVASFIISAVVMTVLVALAVLMGGAGYLLSR' A
#
# COMPACT_ATOMS: atom_id res chain seq x y z
N MET A 1 34.75 19.51 -12.96
CA MET A 1 33.79 18.39 -12.77
C MET A 1 32.98 18.73 -11.52
N SER A 2 31.72 19.11 -11.63
CA SER A 2 30.86 19.31 -10.45
C SER A 2 30.55 17.95 -9.85
N GLU A 3 30.80 17.75 -8.56
CA GLU A 3 30.40 16.54 -7.83
C GLU A 3 28.92 16.27 -8.06
N ALA A 4 28.59 15.14 -8.69
CA ALA A 4 27.23 14.71 -8.90
C ALA A 4 26.64 14.36 -7.52
N LYS A 5 25.83 15.27 -6.98
CA LYS A 5 25.10 15.08 -5.73
C LYS A 5 24.28 13.80 -5.85
N GLN A 6 24.68 12.76 -5.14
CA GLN A 6 24.03 11.46 -5.21
C GLN A 6 22.62 11.59 -4.62
N ASP A 7 21.60 11.49 -5.48
CA ASP A 7 20.21 11.57 -5.05
C ASP A 7 19.93 10.54 -3.95
N THR A 8 19.39 11.00 -2.82
CA THR A 8 19.05 10.15 -1.66
C THR A 8 18.07 9.05 -2.03
N TYR A 9 17.26 9.28 -3.06
CA TYR A 9 16.30 8.33 -3.58
C TYR A 9 16.43 8.28 -5.10
N SER A 10 16.77 7.12 -5.64
CA SER A 10 16.69 6.86 -7.08
C SER A 10 15.21 6.66 -7.45
N TYR A 11 14.47 7.76 -7.56
CA TYR A 11 13.10 7.74 -8.05
C TYR A 11 13.08 7.31 -9.51
N LYS A 12 12.22 6.36 -9.86
CA LYS A 12 12.09 5.82 -11.22
C LYS A 12 10.72 6.12 -11.80
N GLY A 13 10.60 6.07 -13.12
CA GLY A 13 9.32 6.19 -13.82
C GLY A 13 8.68 7.57 -13.67
N TRP A 14 7.41 7.61 -13.28
CA TRP A 14 6.59 8.83 -13.28
C TRP A 14 7.04 9.87 -12.24
N MET A 15 7.83 9.46 -11.24
CA MET A 15 8.38 10.36 -10.22
C MET A 15 9.58 11.18 -10.72
N ASN A 16 10.29 10.73 -11.77
CA ASN A 16 11.38 11.46 -12.41
C ASN A 16 10.94 12.18 -13.70
N SER A 17 9.64 12.43 -13.86
CA SER A 17 9.12 13.14 -15.03
C SER A 17 9.09 14.65 -14.81
N ASP A 18 9.51 15.42 -15.81
CA ASP A 18 9.45 16.89 -15.79
C ASP A 18 8.01 17.44 -15.78
N SER A 19 7.02 16.63 -16.18
CA SER A 19 5.61 17.02 -16.15
C SER A 19 5.04 16.94 -14.73
N PHE A 20 4.52 18.07 -14.24
CA PHE A 20 3.82 18.15 -12.95
C PHE A 20 2.71 17.10 -12.82
N ILE A 21 1.89 16.96 -13.87
CA ILE A 21 0.74 16.04 -13.89
C ILE A 21 1.21 14.59 -13.71
N LYS A 22 2.27 14.18 -14.42
CA LYS A 22 2.79 12.81 -14.32
C LYS A 22 3.30 12.49 -12.91
N ARG A 23 4.00 13.43 -12.26
CA ARG A 23 4.44 13.25 -10.87
C ARG A 23 3.26 13.19 -9.90
N ALA A 24 2.26 14.07 -10.06
CA ALA A 24 1.08 14.07 -9.20
C ALA A 24 0.31 12.75 -9.27
N PHE A 25 0.08 12.24 -10.49
CA PHE A 25 -0.52 10.90 -10.68
C PHE A 25 0.38 9.77 -10.19
N GLY A 26 1.70 9.90 -10.31
CA GLY A 26 2.64 8.94 -9.74
C GLY A 26 2.47 8.84 -8.23
N VAL A 27 2.54 9.95 -7.52
CA VAL A 27 2.37 9.99 -6.05
C VAL A 27 1.00 9.45 -5.64
N TYR A 28 -0.08 9.96 -6.25
CA TYR A 28 -1.44 9.51 -5.94
C TYR A 28 -1.66 8.03 -6.25
N GLY A 29 -1.24 7.57 -7.43
CA GLY A 29 -1.40 6.20 -7.89
C GLY A 29 -0.63 5.21 -7.02
N TYR A 30 0.63 5.50 -6.69
CA TYR A 30 1.40 4.65 -5.78
C TYR A 30 0.78 4.60 -4.38
N GLY A 31 0.31 5.74 -3.86
CA GLY A 31 -0.39 5.80 -2.58
C GLY A 31 -1.69 4.99 -2.58
N LEU A 32 -2.48 5.10 -3.66
CA LEU A 32 -3.72 4.36 -3.84
C LEU A 32 -3.49 2.85 -3.91
N VAL A 33 -2.53 2.39 -4.70
CA VAL A 33 -2.18 0.95 -4.80
C VAL A 33 -1.66 0.42 -3.47
N ALA A 34 -0.78 1.15 -2.78
CA ALA A 34 -0.30 0.77 -1.45
C ALA A 34 -1.47 0.64 -0.45
N SER A 35 -2.41 1.59 -0.49
CA SER A 35 -3.60 1.58 0.36
C SER A 35 -4.48 0.35 0.10
N PHE A 36 -4.67 -0.01 -1.17
CA PHE A 36 -5.40 -1.23 -1.53
C PHE A 36 -4.72 -2.50 -1.01
N ILE A 37 -3.40 -2.61 -1.15
CA ILE A 37 -2.65 -3.78 -0.67
C ILE A 37 -2.79 -3.91 0.85
N ILE A 38 -2.56 -2.82 1.60
CA ILE A 38 -2.67 -2.83 3.06
C ILE A 38 -4.11 -3.17 3.48
N SER A 39 -5.11 -2.54 2.85
CA SER A 39 -6.51 -2.78 3.17
C SER A 39 -6.92 -4.23 2.90
N ALA A 40 -6.44 -4.82 1.80
CA ALA A 40 -6.70 -6.22 1.47
C ALA A 40 -6.14 -7.15 2.54
N VAL A 41 -4.88 -6.95 2.96
CA VAL A 41 -4.24 -7.75 4.02
C VAL A 41 -5.00 -7.62 5.34
N VAL A 42 -5.34 -6.40 5.75
CA VAL A 42 -6.10 -6.16 6.99
C VAL A 42 -7.47 -6.83 6.93
N MET A 43 -8.20 -6.68 5.82
CA MET A 43 -9.49 -7.34 5.61
C MET A 43 -9.38 -8.87 5.70
N THR A 44 -8.36 -9.46 5.08
CA THR A 44 -8.13 -10.91 5.16
C THR A 44 -7.93 -11.37 6.60
N VAL A 45 -7.13 -10.64 7.39
CA VAL A 45 -6.91 -10.96 8.81
C VAL A 45 -8.20 -10.82 9.62
N LEU A 46 -8.95 -9.73 9.43
CA LEU A 46 -10.21 -9.50 10.13
C LEU A 46 -11.25 -10.59 9.83
N VAL A 47 -11.37 -11.00 8.56
CA VAL A 47 -12.26 -12.10 8.17
C VAL A 47 -11.83 -13.41 8.81
N ALA A 48 -10.52 -13.73 8.81
CA ALA A 48 -10.02 -14.94 9.46
C ALA A 48 -10.35 -14.96 10.96
N LEU A 49 -10.14 -13.84 11.66
CA LEU A 49 -10.49 -13.71 13.08
C LEU A 49 -11.99 -13.83 13.31
N ALA A 50 -12.82 -13.19 12.47
CA ALA A 50 -14.27 -13.29 12.56
C ALA A 50 -14.77 -14.72 12.37
N VAL A 51 -14.18 -15.48 11.45
CA VAL A 51 -14.52 -16.91 11.25
C VAL A 51 -14.11 -17.74 12.46
N LEU A 52 -12.89 -17.53 13.00
CA LEU A 52 -12.42 -18.27 14.16
C LEU A 52 -13.24 -17.96 15.42
N MET A 53 -13.53 -16.68 15.69
CA MET A 53 -14.29 -16.26 16.85
C MET A 53 -15.80 -16.55 16.71
N GLY A 54 -16.37 -16.33 15.53
CA GLY A 54 -17.77 -16.64 15.24
C GLY A 54 -18.05 -18.16 15.22
N GLY A 55 -17.15 -18.95 14.65
CA GLY A 55 -17.19 -20.41 14.70
C GLY A 55 -16.97 -20.96 16.11
N ALA A 56 -16.04 -20.39 16.89
CA ALA A 56 -15.85 -20.73 18.29
C ALA A 56 -17.07 -20.35 19.16
N GLY A 57 -17.70 -19.21 18.90
CA GLY A 57 -18.93 -18.79 19.58
C GLY A 57 -20.12 -19.71 19.30
N TYR A 58 -20.25 -20.22 18.06
CA TYR A 58 -21.27 -21.22 17.72
C TYR A 58 -21.01 -22.59 18.37
N LEU A 59 -19.75 -23.02 18.46
CA LEU A 59 -19.38 -24.29 19.11
C LEU A 59 -19.52 -24.26 20.64
N LEU A 60 -19.26 -23.12 21.28
CA LEU A 60 -19.37 -22.95 22.75
C LEU A 60 -20.80 -22.67 23.23
N SER A 61 -21.74 -22.37 22.32
CA SER A 61 -23.16 -22.10 22.65
C SER A 61 -24.09 -23.30 22.45
N ARG A 62 -23.55 -24.46 22.08
CA ARG A 62 -24.23 -25.76 22.06
C ARG A 62 -23.79 -26.63 23.22
#